data_AF-D5X5K2-F1
#
_entry.id   AF-D5X5K2-F1
#
_cell.length_a   1.000
_cell.length_b   1.000
_cell.length_c   1.000
_cell.angle_alpha   90.00
_cell.angle_beta   90.00
_cell.angle_gamma   90.00
#
_symmetry.space_group_name_H-M   'P 1'
#
loop_
_entity.id
_entity.type
_entity.pdbx_description
1 polymer ?
#
loop_
_entity_poly.entity_id
_entity_poly.type
_entity_poly.pdbx_seq_one_letter_code
_entity_poly.pdbx_strand_id
1 'polypeptide(L)'
;MFDPTAHEQTQHYSLFDHQPNIPTRTWIVSPVNAHAESAFMFDTCINGKIFDAALMQQAVEALRGIKWFHWQLLCGHGLGLCAEPLSPAEQRLVPELLNGDREKVIANHLGLTEATLHQYATSIYRKFGVHGRTEFMSLWLRGAALTPHSRRITTDQ
;
A
#
# COMPACT_ATOMS: atom_id res chain seq x y z
N MET A 1 18.95 12.79 -13.49
CA MET A 1 18.46 14.03 -12.84
C MET A 1 17.20 14.45 -13.58
N PHE A 2 16.11 14.80 -12.88
CA PHE A 2 14.87 15.25 -13.51
C PHE A 2 15.09 16.62 -14.17
N ASP A 3 14.71 16.75 -15.45
CA ASP A 3 14.73 18.02 -16.20
C ASP A 3 13.28 18.52 -16.34
N PRO A 4 12.89 19.57 -15.59
CA PRO A 4 11.52 20.08 -15.61
C PRO A 4 11.09 20.59 -16.99
N THR A 5 11.98 21.30 -17.67
CA THR A 5 11.72 21.88 -18.99
C THR A 5 11.54 20.82 -20.07
N ALA A 6 12.27 19.71 -19.99
CA ALA A 6 12.06 18.57 -20.88
C ALA A 6 10.74 17.83 -20.58
N HIS A 7 10.36 17.70 -19.29
CA HIS A 7 9.08 17.10 -18.88
C HIS A 7 7.88 17.89 -19.41
N GLU A 8 7.93 19.22 -19.33
CA GLU A 8 6.88 20.13 -19.80
C GLU A 8 6.59 20.03 -21.31
N GLN A 9 7.58 19.59 -22.09
CA GLN A 9 7.45 19.41 -23.54
C GLN A 9 6.86 18.05 -23.92
N THR A 10 6.70 17.13 -22.96
CA THR A 10 6.20 15.78 -23.24
C THR A 10 4.69 15.79 -23.53
N GLN A 11 4.26 14.85 -24.37
CA GLN A 11 2.83 14.58 -24.57
C GLN A 11 2.13 14.15 -23.28
N HIS A 12 2.85 13.52 -22.35
CA HIS A 12 2.31 13.18 -21.03
C HIS A 12 1.92 14.44 -20.27
N TYR A 13 2.82 15.42 -20.19
CA TYR A 13 2.57 16.66 -19.49
C TYR A 13 1.37 17.41 -20.08
N SER A 14 1.27 17.51 -21.40
CA SER A 14 0.13 18.20 -22.03
C SER A 14 -1.23 17.53 -21.80
N LEU A 15 -1.28 16.20 -21.71
CA LEU A 15 -2.52 15.45 -21.50
C LEU A 15 -2.96 15.37 -20.03
N PHE A 16 -1.99 15.23 -19.11
CA PHE A 16 -2.28 14.90 -17.70
C PHE A 16 -1.95 16.01 -16.70
N ASP A 17 -0.99 16.87 -17.03
CA ASP A 17 -0.47 17.89 -16.10
C ASP A 17 -0.90 19.31 -16.50
N HIS A 18 -0.97 19.60 -17.80
CA HIS A 18 -1.41 20.88 -18.36
C HIS A 18 -2.88 20.82 -18.81
N GLN A 19 -3.78 20.44 -17.90
CA GLN A 19 -5.21 20.51 -18.21
C GLN A 19 -5.70 21.97 -18.04
N PRO A 20 -6.36 22.55 -19.05
CA PRO A 20 -6.69 23.98 -19.09
C PRO A 20 -7.62 24.48 -17.96
N ASN A 21 -8.22 23.56 -17.19
CA ASN A 21 -9.14 23.88 -16.10
C ASN A 21 -8.56 23.61 -14.69
N ILE A 22 -7.24 23.35 -14.58
CA ILE A 22 -6.54 23.12 -13.31
C ILE A 22 -5.54 24.26 -13.08
N PRO A 23 -5.92 25.35 -12.38
CA PRO A 23 -5.04 26.50 -12.19
C PRO A 23 -3.87 26.22 -11.25
N THR A 24 -4.06 25.37 -10.24
CA THR A 24 -2.97 24.94 -9.35
C THR A 24 -3.13 23.48 -8.93
N ARG A 25 -2.00 22.80 -8.74
CA ARG A 25 -1.90 21.42 -8.26
C ARG A 25 -0.91 21.35 -7.11
N THR A 26 -1.24 20.58 -6.07
CA THR A 26 -0.30 20.25 -4.99
C THR A 26 -0.31 18.75 -4.72
N TRP A 27 0.80 18.28 -4.14
CA TRP A 27 1.00 16.87 -3.80
C TRP A 27 1.32 16.74 -2.32
N ILE A 28 0.59 15.87 -1.63
CA ILE A 28 0.94 15.42 -0.28
C ILE A 28 1.40 13.99 -0.39
N VAL A 29 2.70 13.80 -0.19
CA VAL A 29 3.36 12.50 -0.29
C VAL A 29 3.81 12.05 1.09
N SER A 30 3.52 10.81 1.42
CA SER A 30 3.95 10.18 2.67
C SER A 30 4.60 8.83 2.37
N PRO A 31 5.83 8.57 2.84
CA PRO A 31 6.44 7.26 2.67
C PRO A 31 5.66 6.24 3.49
N VAL A 32 5.15 5.20 2.82
CA VAL A 32 4.43 4.10 3.47
C VAL A 32 5.43 3.09 4.00
N ASN A 33 6.44 2.72 3.20
CA ASN A 33 7.61 1.93 3.58
C ASN A 33 8.83 2.33 2.71
N ALA A 34 9.93 1.57 2.78
CA ALA A 34 11.15 1.84 2.00
C ALA A 34 11.00 1.71 0.47
N HIS A 35 9.90 1.13 0.00
CA HIS A 35 9.64 0.78 -1.40
C HIS A 35 8.34 1.39 -1.95
N ALA A 36 7.51 2.02 -1.10
CA ALA A 36 6.20 2.50 -1.48
C ALA A 36 5.87 3.83 -0.80
N GLU A 37 5.31 4.74 -1.60
CA GLU A 37 4.82 6.04 -1.17
C GLU A 37 3.31 6.14 -1.40
N SER A 38 2.67 6.93 -0.55
CA SER A 38 1.28 7.32 -0.65
C SER A 38 1.24 8.76 -1.14
N ALA A 39 0.71 8.99 -2.34
CA ALA A 39 0.58 10.33 -2.89
C ALA A 39 -0.91 10.72 -3.02
N PHE A 40 -1.25 11.90 -2.51
CA PHE A 40 -2.52 12.57 -2.80
C PHE A 40 -2.24 13.81 -3.63
N MET A 41 -2.95 13.90 -4.75
CA MET A 41 -2.93 15.04 -5.63
C MET A 41 -4.20 15.84 -5.40
N PHE A 42 -4.05 17.13 -5.13
CA PHE A 42 -5.18 18.04 -5.08
C PHE A 42 -5.07 19.05 -6.20
N ASP A 43 -6.14 19.14 -6.96
CA ASP A 43 -6.31 20.11 -8.03
C ASP A 43 -7.31 21.15 -7.56
N THR A 44 -6.98 22.42 -7.74
CA THR A 44 -8.03 23.43 -7.69
C THR A 44 -8.75 23.40 -9.02
N CYS A 45 -10.04 23.07 -8.99
CA CYS A 45 -10.91 23.14 -10.15
C CYS A 45 -12.00 24.14 -9.77
N ILE A 46 -12.09 25.26 -10.50
CA ILE A 46 -13.02 26.39 -10.26
C ILE A 46 -12.50 27.42 -9.24
N ASN A 47 -12.68 28.70 -9.57
CA ASN A 47 -12.28 29.91 -8.82
C ASN A 47 -10.78 30.22 -8.68
N GLY A 48 -9.89 29.40 -9.26
CA GLY A 48 -8.45 29.73 -9.33
C GLY A 48 -7.79 29.94 -7.97
N LYS A 49 -8.35 29.36 -6.90
CA LYS A 49 -7.70 29.40 -5.58
C LYS A 49 -6.30 28.80 -5.72
N ILE A 50 -5.33 29.53 -5.19
CA ILE A 50 -3.95 29.08 -5.05
C ILE A 50 -3.88 28.25 -3.76
N PHE A 51 -3.08 27.19 -3.75
CA PHE A 51 -2.69 26.51 -2.52
C PHE A 51 -1.81 27.42 -1.66
N ASP A 52 -2.45 28.21 -0.81
CA ASP A 52 -1.77 28.99 0.21
C ASP A 52 -1.40 28.13 1.44
N ALA A 53 -0.67 28.72 2.38
CA ALA A 53 -0.22 28.02 3.59
C ALA A 53 -1.40 27.50 4.45
N ALA A 54 -2.54 28.21 4.46
CA ALA A 54 -3.70 27.81 5.24
C ALA A 54 -4.38 26.57 4.64
N LEU A 55 -4.56 26.55 3.32
CA LEU A 55 -5.12 25.39 2.62
C LEU A 55 -4.18 24.18 2.67
N MET A 56 -2.87 24.40 2.58
CA MET A 56 -1.88 23.33 2.78
C MET A 56 -1.97 22.74 4.19
N GLN A 57 -2.11 23.57 5.23
CA GLN A 57 -2.27 23.11 6.60
C GLN A 57 -3.55 22.26 6.77
N GLN A 58 -4.67 22.70 6.18
CA GLN A 58 -5.92 21.94 6.18
C GLN A 58 -5.78 20.58 5.47
N ALA A 59 -5.08 20.55 4.33
CA ALA A 59 -4.87 19.32 3.59
C ALA A 59 -3.95 18.35 4.37
N VAL A 60 -2.89 18.84 5.01
CA VAL A 60 -2.03 18.03 5.91
C VAL A 60 -2.82 17.50 7.10
N GLU A 61 -3.69 18.31 7.69
CA GLU A 61 -4.57 17.91 8.78
C GLU A 61 -5.56 16.83 8.36
N ALA A 62 -6.24 17.02 7.22
CA ALA A 62 -7.18 16.05 6.68
C ALA A 62 -6.51 14.69 6.36
N LEU A 63 -5.24 14.72 5.96
CA LEU A 63 -4.47 13.52 5.64
C LEU A 63 -3.67 12.96 6.82
N ARG A 64 -3.79 13.52 8.02
CA ARG A 64 -3.11 13.04 9.24
C ARG A 64 -3.67 11.69 9.68
N GLY A 65 -3.16 10.62 9.08
CA GLY A 65 -3.60 9.23 9.30
C GLY A 65 -3.69 8.40 8.03
N ILE A 66 -3.63 9.05 6.86
CA ILE A 66 -3.82 8.38 5.58
C ILE A 66 -2.76 7.32 5.29
N LYS A 67 -1.54 7.52 5.80
CA LYS A 67 -0.45 6.55 5.73
C LYS A 67 -0.84 5.19 6.30
N TRP A 68 -1.58 5.16 7.42
CA TRP A 68 -2.01 3.90 8.03
C TRP A 68 -3.04 3.19 7.15
N PHE A 69 -4.01 3.91 6.60
CA PHE A 69 -4.99 3.33 5.68
C PHE A 69 -4.34 2.78 4.39
N HIS A 70 -3.43 3.53 3.78
CA HIS A 70 -2.70 3.05 2.60
C HIS A 70 -1.76 1.89 2.91
N TRP A 71 -1.19 1.81 4.12
CA TRP A 71 -0.49 0.61 4.57
C TRP A 71 -1.42 -0.61 4.56
N GLN A 72 -2.63 -0.49 5.13
CA GLN A 72 -3.61 -1.58 5.13
C GLN A 72 -4.00 -2.01 3.70
N LEU A 73 -4.19 -1.05 2.79
CA LEU A 73 -4.52 -1.32 1.39
C LEU A 73 -3.38 -2.04 0.67
N LEU A 74 -2.14 -1.55 0.83
CA LEU A 74 -0.94 -2.18 0.25
C LEU A 74 -0.76 -3.60 0.79
N CYS A 75 -0.90 -3.80 2.11
CA CYS A 75 -0.87 -5.12 2.73
C CYS A 75 -1.98 -6.03 2.18
N GLY A 76 -3.21 -5.53 2.04
CA GLY A 76 -4.34 -6.30 1.52
C GLY A 76 -4.13 -6.87 0.11
N HIS A 77 -3.42 -6.12 -0.74
CA HIS A 77 -3.12 -6.50 -2.12
C HIS A 77 -1.71 -7.07 -2.32
N GLY A 78 -0.87 -7.08 -1.28
CA GLY A 78 0.54 -7.49 -1.36
C GLY A 78 1.45 -6.50 -2.10
N LEU A 79 0.99 -5.27 -2.34
CA LEU A 79 1.70 -4.26 -3.15
C LEU A 79 2.88 -3.68 -2.38
N GLY A 80 4.08 -3.75 -2.97
CA GLY A 80 5.30 -3.19 -2.37
C GLY A 80 5.73 -3.88 -1.06
N LEU A 81 5.17 -5.05 -0.77
CA LEU A 81 5.40 -5.82 0.47
C LEU A 81 5.67 -7.30 0.20
N CYS A 82 5.00 -7.87 -0.79
CA CYS A 82 5.24 -9.25 -1.16
C CYS A 82 6.42 -9.37 -2.12
N ALA A 83 7.18 -10.47 -1.99
CA ALA A 83 8.19 -10.85 -2.98
C ALA A 83 7.58 -11.15 -4.37
N GLU A 84 6.30 -11.55 -4.39
CA GLU A 84 5.54 -11.89 -5.59
C GLU A 84 4.08 -11.41 -5.46
N PRO A 85 3.40 -11.06 -6.56
CA PRO A 85 1.98 -10.70 -6.51
C PRO A 85 1.10 -11.80 -5.93
N LEU A 86 0.07 -11.41 -5.17
CA LEU A 86 -0.97 -12.33 -4.73
C LEU A 86 -1.89 -12.69 -5.90
N SER A 87 -2.19 -13.98 -6.05
CA SER A 87 -3.24 -14.46 -6.95
C SER A 87 -4.63 -14.02 -6.48
N PRO A 88 -5.65 -14.00 -7.36
CA PRO A 88 -7.02 -13.66 -6.95
C PRO A 88 -7.61 -14.57 -5.86
N ALA A 89 -7.11 -15.80 -5.71
CA ALA A 89 -7.51 -16.68 -4.62
C ALA A 89 -6.84 -16.27 -3.29
N GLU A 90 -5.54 -15.98 -3.33
CA GLU A 90 -4.79 -15.54 -2.15
C GLU A 90 -5.29 -14.18 -1.64
N GLN A 91 -5.59 -13.23 -2.54
CA GLN A 91 -6.15 -11.92 -2.17
C GLN A 91 -7.47 -12.05 -1.39
N ARG A 92 -8.33 -13.00 -1.75
CA ARG A 92 -9.59 -13.26 -1.04
C ARG A 92 -9.38 -13.88 0.34
N LEU A 93 -8.26 -14.60 0.55
CA LEU A 93 -7.95 -15.20 1.85
C LEU A 93 -7.33 -14.21 2.84
N VAL A 94 -6.67 -13.14 2.37
CA VAL A 94 -6.03 -12.14 3.25
C VAL A 94 -6.98 -11.63 4.35
N PRO A 95 -8.18 -11.11 4.06
CA PRO A 95 -9.09 -10.65 5.12
C PRO A 95 -9.52 -11.77 6.07
N GLU A 96 -9.73 -12.98 5.56
CA GLU A 96 -10.13 -14.13 6.38
C GLU A 96 -9.04 -14.57 7.36
N LEU A 97 -7.76 -14.49 6.94
CA LEU A 97 -6.64 -14.81 7.82
C LEU A 97 -6.46 -13.78 8.95
N LEU A 98 -7.05 -12.59 8.82
CA LEU A 98 -7.05 -11.54 9.84
C LEU A 98 -8.26 -11.66 10.80
N ASN A 99 -9.37 -12.24 10.35
CA ASN A 99 -10.49 -12.61 11.20
C ASN A 99 -10.08 -13.83 12.02
N GLY A 100 -10.02 -13.76 13.36
CA GLY A 100 -9.43 -14.80 14.24
C GLY A 100 -10.01 -16.23 14.16
N ASP A 101 -10.86 -16.53 13.19
CA ASP A 101 -11.44 -17.83 12.88
C ASP A 101 -10.40 -18.87 12.53
N ARG A 102 -10.63 -20.12 12.96
CA ARG A 102 -9.71 -21.23 12.64
C ARG A 102 -9.75 -21.56 11.14
N GLU A 103 -8.65 -22.07 10.60
CA GLU A 103 -8.54 -22.46 9.18
C GLU A 103 -9.70 -23.34 8.72
N LYS A 104 -10.14 -24.29 9.55
CA LYS A 104 -11.33 -25.10 9.30
C LYS A 104 -12.61 -24.30 9.02
N VAL A 105 -12.85 -23.25 9.80
CA VAL A 105 -14.03 -22.40 9.67
C VAL A 105 -13.94 -21.59 8.37
N ILE A 106 -12.78 -21.02 8.11
CA ILE A 106 -12.52 -20.26 6.88
C ILE A 106 -12.67 -21.15 5.64
N ALA A 107 -12.12 -22.37 5.68
CA ALA A 107 -12.18 -23.31 4.57
C ALA A 107 -13.64 -23.66 4.24
N ASN A 108 -14.45 -23.93 5.26
CA ASN A 108 -15.88 -24.17 5.08
C ASN A 108 -16.61 -22.94 4.51
N HIS A 109 -16.30 -21.74 5.00
CA HIS A 109 -16.89 -20.49 4.50
C HIS A 109 -16.58 -20.24 3.02
N LEU A 110 -15.36 -20.56 2.58
CA LEU A 110 -14.88 -20.33 1.22
C LEU A 110 -15.12 -21.52 0.27
N GLY A 111 -15.74 -22.60 0.75
CA GLY A 111 -15.95 -23.82 -0.06
C GLY A 111 -14.65 -24.55 -0.43
N LEU A 112 -13.63 -24.46 0.43
CA LEU A 112 -12.32 -25.09 0.26
C LEU A 112 -12.15 -26.27 1.22
N THR A 113 -11.21 -27.17 0.90
CA THR A 113 -10.73 -28.14 1.90
C THR A 113 -9.76 -27.46 2.87
N GLU A 114 -9.66 -27.97 4.11
CA GLU A 114 -8.69 -27.47 5.09
C GLU A 114 -7.26 -27.53 4.53
N ALA A 115 -6.90 -28.60 3.81
CA ALA A 115 -5.60 -28.76 3.19
C ALA A 115 -5.32 -27.69 2.11
N THR A 116 -6.32 -27.40 1.26
CA THR A 116 -6.20 -26.36 0.23
C THR A 116 -6.05 -24.98 0.85
N LEU A 117 -6.83 -24.68 1.89
CA LEU A 117 -6.70 -23.41 2.61
C LEU A 117 -5.31 -23.28 3.26
N HIS A 118 -4.82 -24.34 3.90
CA HIS A 118 -3.49 -24.35 4.52
C HIS A 118 -2.36 -24.09 3.51
N GLN A 119 -2.47 -24.67 2.30
CA GLN A 119 -1.53 -24.41 1.20
C GLN A 119 -1.55 -22.94 0.79
N TYR A 120 -2.73 -22.34 0.62
CA TYR A 120 -2.83 -20.91 0.30
C TYR A 120 -2.29 -20.04 1.43
N ALA A 121 -2.62 -20.33 2.69
CA ALA A 121 -2.11 -19.59 3.85
C ALA A 121 -0.57 -19.64 3.90
N THR A 122 0.02 -20.82 3.71
CA THR A 122 1.48 -21.00 3.66
C THR A 122 2.11 -20.21 2.50
N SER A 123 1.47 -20.21 1.32
CA SER A 123 1.91 -19.42 0.18
C SER A 123 1.89 -17.91 0.49
N ILE A 124 0.80 -17.43 1.11
CA ILE A 124 0.66 -16.04 1.56
C ILE A 124 1.78 -15.70 2.54
N TYR A 125 1.96 -16.48 3.62
CA TYR A 125 3.00 -16.21 4.62
C TYR A 125 4.40 -16.12 3.98
N ARG A 126 4.73 -17.04 3.07
CA ARG A 126 5.99 -17.01 2.33
C ARG A 126 6.14 -15.72 1.50
N LYS A 127 5.10 -15.30 0.78
CA LYS A 127 5.12 -14.07 -0.05
C LYS A 127 5.32 -12.82 0.80
N PHE A 128 4.72 -12.76 1.99
CA PHE A 128 4.91 -11.69 2.97
C PHE A 128 6.20 -11.82 3.79
N GLY A 129 6.97 -12.90 3.61
CA GLY A 129 8.21 -13.13 4.35
C GLY A 129 8.03 -13.40 5.84
N VAL A 130 6.89 -13.98 6.23
CA VAL A 130 6.54 -14.32 7.61
C VAL A 130 6.36 -15.83 7.79
N HIS A 131 6.46 -16.33 9.02
CA HIS A 131 6.44 -17.76 9.33
C HIS A 131 5.07 -18.32 9.69
N GLY A 132 4.07 -17.46 9.90
CA GLY A 132 2.74 -17.92 10.26
C GLY A 132 1.75 -16.80 10.52
N ARG A 133 0.55 -17.20 10.95
CA ARG A 133 -0.60 -16.32 11.09
C ARG A 133 -0.38 -15.16 12.05
N THR A 134 0.25 -15.40 13.20
CA THR A 134 0.47 -14.36 14.20
C THR A 134 1.41 -13.27 13.68
N GLU A 135 2.50 -13.66 13.01
CA GLU A 135 3.42 -12.71 12.38
C GLU A 135 2.73 -11.95 11.25
N PHE A 136 1.95 -12.66 10.43
CA PHE A 136 1.12 -12.07 9.38
C PHE A 136 0.16 -11.00 9.91
N MET A 137 -0.64 -11.32 10.94
CA MET A 137 -1.54 -10.37 11.60
C MET A 137 -0.78 -9.17 12.19
N SER A 138 0.44 -9.40 12.71
CA SER A 138 1.25 -8.31 13.26
C SER A 138 1.63 -7.25 12.22
N LEU A 139 1.70 -7.60 10.93
CA LEU A 139 1.95 -6.64 9.85
C LEU A 139 0.87 -5.56 9.80
N TRP A 140 -0.39 -5.92 10.10
CA TRP A 140 -1.51 -4.98 10.12
C TRP A 140 -1.49 -4.07 11.36
N LEU A 141 -1.00 -4.58 12.50
CA LEU A 141 -0.94 -3.82 13.75
C LEU A 141 0.26 -2.87 13.82
N ARG A 142 1.39 -3.23 13.21
CA ARG A 142 2.65 -2.47 13.31
C ARG A 142 2.65 -1.13 12.55
N GLY A 143 1.66 -0.87 11.69
CA GLY A 143 1.49 0.41 10.99
C GLY A 143 2.81 1.06 10.55
N ALA A 144 3.42 0.55 9.47
CA ALA A 144 4.65 1.08 8.88
C ALA A 144 5.95 1.05 9.73
N ALA A 145 6.00 0.29 10.83
CA ALA A 145 7.27 -0.01 11.53
C ALA A 145 7.90 -1.32 11.05
N LEU A 146 8.09 -1.48 9.73
CA LEU A 146 9.12 -2.39 9.23
C LEU A 146 10.38 -1.57 8.96
N THR A 147 11.13 -1.25 10.01
CA THR A 147 12.58 -1.33 9.84
C THR A 147 12.89 -2.77 9.48
N PRO A 148 13.72 -3.05 8.46
CA PRO A 148 14.08 -4.41 8.12
C PRO A 148 14.68 -5.05 9.37
N HIS A 149 13.97 -6.00 10.00
CA HIS A 149 14.65 -6.92 10.88
C HIS A 149 15.51 -7.74 9.94
N SER A 150 16.79 -7.39 9.92
CA SER A 150 17.84 -8.07 9.21
C SER A 150 17.58 -9.58 9.21
N ARG A 151 17.26 -10.14 8.04
CA ARG A 151 17.70 -11.49 7.73
C ARG A 151 19.23 -11.44 7.79
N ARG A 152 19.77 -11.63 9.00
CA ARG A 152 21.09 -12.21 9.15
C ARG A 152 20.91 -13.64 8.67
N ILE A 153 21.18 -13.83 7.38
CA ILE A 153 21.53 -15.13 6.88
C ILE A 153 22.87 -15.42 7.56
N THR A 154 22.81 -16.12 8.70
CA THR A 154 23.92 -16.92 9.17
C THR A 154 24.15 -17.98 8.11
N THR A 155 24.99 -17.66 7.13
CA THR A 155 25.77 -18.68 6.45
C THR A 155 27.01 -18.85 7.29
N ASP A 156 26.98 -19.93 8.07
CA ASP A 156 28.14 -20.57 8.66
C ASP A 156 28.99 -21.11 7.50
N GLN A 157 30.19 -20.56 7.32
CA GLN A 157 31.46 -21.21 6.88
C GLN A 157 32.54 -20.16 6.62
#